data_AF-A0A9W4T9Q4-F1
#
_entry.id   AF-A0A9W4T9Q4-F1
#
_cell.length_a   1.000
_cell.length_b   1.000
_cell.length_c   1.000
_cell.angle_alpha   90.00
_cell.angle_beta   90.00
_cell.angle_gamma   90.00
#
_symmetry.space_group_name_H-M   'P 1'
#
loop_
_entity.id
_entity.type
_entity.pdbx_description
1 polymer ?
#
loop_
_entity_poly.entity_id
_entity_poly.type
_entity_poly.pdbx_seq_one_letter_code
_entity_poly.pdbx_strand_id
1 'polypeptide(L)'
;KDLLQLLSPQVSIYRYSKGIISPFTYTEFCQAYGFVPFNYLDYLCLLGDKSDNIAGVNGIGTKSAQELVQKFGTVENLYQNIHQLPVKTQELLGNKQQLVYQNKQLITLKKDLNLPISWEQCDFN
;
A
#
# COMPACT_ATOMS: atom_id res chain seq x y z
N LYS A 1 4.33 8.96 -0.20
CA LYS A 1 4.35 7.47 -0.22
C LYS A 1 2.93 6.97 -0.49
N ASP A 2 1.95 7.52 0.22
CA ASP A 2 0.56 7.07 0.27
C ASP A 2 -0.20 7.29 -1.03
N LEU A 3 0.12 8.36 -1.75
CA LEU A 3 -0.44 8.63 -3.09
C LEU A 3 -0.24 7.47 -4.07
N LEU A 4 0.76 6.59 -3.85
CA LEU A 4 0.96 5.41 -4.69
C LEU A 4 -0.24 4.45 -4.69
N GLN A 5 -1.12 4.52 -3.67
CA GLN A 5 -2.41 3.83 -3.64
C GLN A 5 -3.38 4.31 -4.75
N LEU A 6 -3.07 5.41 -5.45
CA LEU A 6 -3.87 5.99 -6.53
C LEU A 6 -3.30 5.67 -7.93
N LEU A 7 -2.11 5.08 -8.02
CA LEU A 7 -1.52 4.74 -9.31
C LEU A 7 -2.43 3.78 -10.09
N SER A 8 -2.62 4.09 -11.36
CA SER A 8 -3.38 3.29 -12.31
C SER A 8 -2.80 3.51 -13.72
N PRO A 9 -3.25 2.77 -14.75
CA PRO A 9 -2.81 3.02 -16.12
C PRO A 9 -3.04 4.46 -16.61
N GLN A 10 -3.96 5.21 -16.00
CA GLN A 10 -4.29 6.60 -16.36
C GLN A 10 -3.76 7.63 -15.34
N VAL A 11 -3.15 7.19 -14.24
CA VAL A 11 -2.69 8.06 -13.15
C VAL A 11 -1.21 7.81 -12.88
N SER A 12 -0.39 8.85 -13.03
CA SER A 12 1.03 8.84 -12.71
C SER A 12 1.33 9.81 -11.57
N ILE A 13 2.37 9.54 -10.78
CA ILE A 13 2.77 10.40 -9.66
C ILE A 13 4.07 11.08 -10.00
N TYR A 14 4.05 12.39 -10.14
CA TYR A 14 5.27 13.17 -10.37
C TYR A 14 6.06 13.29 -9.06
N ARG A 15 7.35 12.93 -9.11
CA ARG A 15 8.26 12.99 -7.98
C ARG A 15 9.42 13.91 -8.31
N TYR A 16 9.77 14.76 -7.36
CA TYR A 16 11.01 15.52 -7.42
C TYR A 16 12.13 14.69 -6.79
N SER A 17 13.23 14.51 -7.53
CA SER A 17 14.45 13.89 -7.02
C SER A 17 15.66 14.53 -7.69
N LYS A 18 16.62 14.99 -6.87
CA LYS A 18 17.90 15.56 -7.33
C LYS A 18 17.77 16.64 -8.42
N GLY A 19 16.81 17.57 -8.28
CA GLY A 19 16.62 18.67 -9.23
C GLY A 19 15.73 18.35 -10.43
N ILE A 20 15.26 17.10 -10.57
CA ILE A 20 14.46 16.65 -11.69
C ILE A 20 13.08 16.22 -11.20
N ILE A 21 12.04 16.69 -11.88
CA ILE A 21 10.67 16.18 -11.71
C ILE A 21 10.43 15.15 -12.81
N SER A 22 10.12 13.91 -12.43
CA SER A 22 9.78 12.84 -13.37
C SER A 22 8.50 12.12 -12.94
N PRO A 23 7.71 11.59 -13.88
CA PRO A 23 6.60 10.72 -13.53
C PRO A 23 7.13 9.42 -12.92
N PHE A 24 6.38 8.89 -11.97
CA PHE A 24 6.48 7.51 -11.51
C PHE A 24 5.18 6.83 -11.91
N THR A 25 5.30 5.90 -12.85
CA THR A 25 4.20 5.28 -13.59
C THR A 25 3.78 3.94 -12.98
N TYR A 26 2.64 3.41 -13.47
CA TYR A 26 2.18 2.07 -13.13
C TYR A 26 3.24 0.99 -13.41
N THR A 27 3.89 1.04 -14.59
CA THR A 27 4.89 0.06 -14.99
C THR A 27 6.13 0.11 -14.09
N GLU A 28 6.63 1.31 -13.78
CA GLU A 28 7.76 1.49 -12.88
C GLU A 28 7.44 1.02 -11.45
N PHE A 29 6.20 1.22 -10.99
CA PHE A 29 5.74 0.65 -9.73
C PHE A 29 5.82 -0.87 -9.75
N CYS A 30 5.24 -1.52 -10.75
CA CYS A 30 5.24 -2.98 -10.86
C CYS A 30 6.67 -3.54 -10.91
N GLN A 31 7.60 -2.87 -11.58
CA GLN A 31 9.01 -3.25 -11.60
C GLN A 31 9.69 -3.09 -10.23
N ALA A 32 9.40 -2.00 -9.52
CA ALA A 32 10.02 -1.70 -8.22
C ALA A 32 9.50 -2.60 -7.09
N TYR A 33 8.20 -2.90 -7.07
CA TYR A 33 7.52 -3.63 -6.00
C TYR A 33 7.21 -5.09 -6.35
N GLY A 34 7.21 -5.46 -7.63
CA GLY A 34 6.91 -6.83 -8.09
C GLY A 34 5.44 -7.24 -7.92
N PHE A 35 4.56 -6.31 -7.55
CA PHE A 35 3.11 -6.49 -7.48
C PHE A 35 2.41 -5.22 -8.00
N VAL A 36 1.10 -5.30 -8.21
CA VAL A 36 0.32 -4.19 -8.78
C VAL A 36 -0.03 -3.11 -7.73
N PRO A 37 -0.13 -1.81 -8.11
CA PRO A 37 -0.45 -0.74 -7.17
C PRO A 37 -1.69 -0.94 -6.31
N PHE A 38 -2.68 -1.70 -6.81
CA PHE A 38 -3.89 -2.05 -6.05
C PHE A 38 -3.56 -2.73 -4.70
N ASN A 39 -2.48 -3.50 -4.64
CA ASN A 39 -2.06 -4.21 -3.42
C ASN A 39 -1.11 -3.38 -2.55
N TYR A 40 -0.81 -2.13 -2.93
CA TYR A 40 0.12 -1.29 -2.20
C TYR A 40 -0.36 -0.97 -0.79
N LEU A 41 -1.67 -0.78 -0.62
CA LEU A 41 -2.27 -0.59 0.70
C LEU A 41 -1.96 -1.77 1.61
N ASP A 42 -2.18 -3.01 1.15
CA ASP A 42 -1.92 -4.23 1.92
C ASP A 42 -0.44 -4.36 2.32
N TYR A 43 0.47 -3.97 1.42
CA TYR A 43 1.90 -3.85 1.74
C TYR A 43 2.17 -2.84 2.86
N LEU A 44 1.53 -1.67 2.83
CA LEU A 44 1.66 -0.67 3.89
C LEU A 44 1.05 -1.14 5.21
N CYS A 45 -0.05 -1.90 5.19
CA CYS A 45 -0.69 -2.40 6.42
C CYS A 45 0.24 -3.29 7.25
N LEU A 46 1.09 -4.07 6.56
CA LEU A 46 2.08 -4.94 7.19
C LEU A 46 3.26 -4.13 7.75
N LEU A 47 3.69 -3.08 7.06
CA LEU A 47 4.84 -2.26 7.46
C LEU A 47 4.50 -1.14 8.43
N GLY A 48 3.23 -0.73 8.48
CA GLY A 48 2.79 0.49 9.13
C GLY A 48 3.25 1.76 8.41
N ASP A 49 3.09 2.86 9.10
CA ASP A 49 3.57 4.17 8.68
C ASP A 49 4.23 4.90 9.86
N LYS A 50 5.56 4.93 9.87
CA LYS A 50 6.33 5.56 10.94
C LYS A 50 6.10 7.07 11.00
N SER A 51 5.85 7.74 9.86
CA SER A 51 5.58 9.18 9.83
C SER A 51 4.28 9.51 10.55
N ASP A 52 3.26 8.66 10.38
CA ASP A 52 1.93 8.82 10.98
C ASP A 52 1.78 8.08 12.31
N ASN A 53 2.89 7.61 12.90
CA ASN A 53 2.91 6.83 14.15
C ASN A 53 2.04 5.56 14.11
N ILE A 54 1.88 4.97 12.94
CA ILE A 54 1.17 3.71 12.73
C ILE A 54 2.19 2.57 12.79
N ALA A 55 2.09 1.72 13.81
CA ALA A 55 3.01 0.60 13.99
C ALA A 55 2.76 -0.53 12.97
N GLY A 56 3.85 -1.04 12.38
CA GLY A 56 3.81 -2.24 11.55
C GLY A 56 3.85 -3.53 12.37
N VAL A 57 3.85 -4.65 11.66
CA VAL A 57 4.08 -5.98 12.24
C VAL A 57 5.57 -6.15 12.54
N ASN A 58 5.94 -6.07 13.81
CA ASN A 58 7.32 -6.34 14.26
C ASN A 58 7.79 -7.71 13.76
N GLY A 59 8.93 -7.73 13.06
CA GLY A 59 9.49 -8.93 12.43
C GLY A 59 9.11 -9.12 10.96
N ILE A 60 8.21 -8.28 10.40
CA ILE A 60 7.94 -8.20 8.96
C ILE A 60 8.58 -6.94 8.40
N GLY A 61 9.69 -7.11 7.69
CA GLY A 61 10.37 -6.03 6.95
C GLY A 61 9.85 -5.86 5.53
N THR A 62 10.39 -4.87 4.80
CA THR A 62 9.99 -4.54 3.42
C THR A 62 10.02 -5.75 2.49
N LYS A 63 11.09 -6.54 2.54
CA LYS A 63 11.24 -7.75 1.71
C LYS A 63 10.16 -8.80 2.01
N SER A 64 9.95 -9.12 3.28
CA SER A 64 8.94 -10.10 3.69
C SER A 64 7.52 -9.62 3.37
N ALA A 65 7.21 -8.34 3.60
CA ALA A 65 5.92 -7.77 3.22
C ALA A 65 5.69 -7.84 1.71
N GLN A 66 6.73 -7.55 0.91
CA GLN A 66 6.68 -7.65 -0.54
C GLN A 66 6.42 -9.10 -1.00
N GLU A 67 7.14 -10.07 -0.46
CA GLU A 67 6.92 -11.50 -0.76
C GLU A 67 5.50 -11.97 -0.40
N LEU A 68 4.99 -11.54 0.76
CA LEU A 68 3.64 -11.86 1.23
C LEU A 68 2.57 -11.28 0.30
N VAL A 69 2.72 -10.02 -0.11
CA VAL A 69 1.78 -9.35 -1.01
C VAL A 69 1.87 -9.88 -2.45
N GLN A 70 3.06 -10.24 -2.92
CA GLN A 70 3.21 -10.95 -4.20
C GLN A 70 2.50 -12.30 -4.18
N LYS A 71 2.60 -13.05 -3.07
CA LYS A 71 2.00 -14.38 -2.93
C LYS A 71 0.48 -14.34 -2.77
N PHE A 72 -0.06 -13.45 -1.94
CA PHE A 72 -1.47 -13.49 -1.55
C PHE A 72 -2.31 -12.32 -2.08
N GLY A 73 -1.67 -11.25 -2.56
CA GLY A 73 -2.31 -10.05 -3.03
C GLY A 73 -2.80 -9.14 -1.91
N THR A 74 -3.77 -9.58 -1.13
CA THR A 74 -4.38 -8.79 -0.04
C THR A 74 -4.09 -9.39 1.33
N VAL A 75 -4.21 -8.59 2.39
CA VAL A 75 -4.07 -9.08 3.76
C VAL A 75 -5.19 -10.05 4.12
N GLU A 76 -6.40 -9.89 3.58
CA GLU A 76 -7.51 -10.84 3.80
C GLU A 76 -7.17 -12.21 3.21
N ASN A 77 -6.67 -12.26 1.98
CA ASN A 77 -6.24 -13.51 1.35
C ASN A 77 -5.06 -14.14 2.09
N LEU A 78 -4.12 -13.32 2.59
CA LEU A 78 -3.01 -13.77 3.42
C LEU A 78 -3.50 -14.45 4.69
N TYR A 79 -4.48 -13.86 5.40
CA TYR A 79 -4.99 -14.45 6.63
C TYR A 79 -5.85 -15.70 6.38
N GLN A 80 -6.62 -15.75 5.29
CA GLN A 80 -7.35 -16.95 4.86
C GLN A 80 -6.40 -18.12 4.54
N ASN A 81 -5.21 -17.81 4.00
CA ASN A 81 -4.22 -18.80 3.56
C ASN A 81 -2.98 -18.87 4.46
N ILE A 82 -3.09 -18.38 5.71
CA ILE A 82 -1.95 -18.25 6.61
C ILE A 82 -1.24 -19.60 6.87
N HIS A 83 -2.00 -20.70 6.84
CA HIS A 83 -1.50 -22.06 7.01
C HIS A 83 -0.46 -22.50 5.94
N GLN A 84 -0.34 -21.77 4.82
CA GLN A 84 0.66 -22.02 3.78
C GLN A 84 2.03 -21.38 4.06
N LEU A 85 2.16 -20.66 5.18
CA LEU A 85 3.40 -20.02 5.60
C LEU A 85 4.19 -20.90 6.58
N PRO A 86 5.49 -20.65 6.81
CA PRO A 86 6.23 -21.32 7.87
C PRO A 86 5.58 -21.08 9.25
N VAL A 87 5.55 -22.09 10.12
CA VAL A 87 4.86 -22.06 11.43
C VAL A 87 5.16 -20.78 12.23
N LYS A 88 6.44 -20.38 12.32
CA LYS A 88 6.85 -19.15 13.01
C LYS A 88 6.19 -17.88 12.45
N THR A 89 6.06 -17.80 11.12
CA THR A 89 5.41 -16.68 10.44
C THR A 89 3.90 -16.69 10.66
N GLN A 90 3.29 -17.88 10.73
CA GLN A 90 1.87 -18.03 11.07
C GLN A 90 1.57 -17.49 12.47
N GLU A 91 2.35 -17.92 13.47
CA GLU A 91 2.20 -17.47 14.85
C GLU A 91 2.39 -15.95 14.98
N LEU A 92 3.43 -15.42 14.31
CA LEU A 92 3.73 -13.99 14.32
C LEU A 92 2.59 -13.16 13.70
N LEU A 93 2.12 -13.53 12.51
CA LEU A 93 1.06 -12.79 11.81
C LEU A 93 -0.30 -12.98 12.47
N GLY A 94 -0.61 -14.19 12.95
CA GLY A 94 -1.87 -14.52 13.63
C GLY A 94 -2.09 -13.67 14.87
N ASN A 95 -1.05 -13.48 15.69
CA ASN A 95 -1.08 -12.59 16.86
C ASN A 95 -1.21 -11.10 16.52
N LYS A 96 -1.10 -10.72 15.24
CA LYS A 96 -1.10 -9.34 14.76
C LYS A 96 -2.22 -9.04 13.75
N GLN A 97 -3.14 -9.97 13.54
CA GLN A 97 -4.23 -9.83 12.57
C GLN A 97 -5.08 -8.58 12.79
N GLN A 98 -5.49 -8.33 14.04
CA GLN A 98 -6.29 -7.15 14.37
C GLN A 98 -5.54 -5.84 14.08
N LEU A 99 -4.24 -5.78 14.40
CA LEU A 99 -3.38 -4.62 14.10
C LEU A 99 -3.33 -4.36 12.59
N VAL A 100 -3.11 -5.39 11.77
CA VAL A 100 -3.02 -5.25 10.32
C VAL A 100 -4.34 -4.75 9.72
N TYR A 101 -5.48 -5.25 10.19
CA TYR A 101 -6.78 -4.75 9.75
C TYR A 101 -7.07 -3.32 10.22
N GLN A 102 -6.64 -2.94 11.43
CA GLN A 102 -6.72 -1.56 11.89
C GLN A 102 -5.85 -0.63 11.04
N ASN A 103 -4.62 -1.03 10.74
CA ASN A 103 -3.73 -0.28 9.85
C ASN A 103 -4.36 -0.08 8.48
N LYS A 104 -5.06 -1.08 7.94
CA LYS A 104 -5.78 -0.95 6.67
C LYS A 104 -6.80 0.17 6.70
N GLN A 105 -7.56 0.30 7.78
CA GLN A 105 -8.51 1.39 7.95
C GLN A 105 -7.82 2.75 8.05
N LEU A 106 -6.73 2.83 8.82
CA LEU A 106 -6.02 4.10 9.09
C LEU A 106 -5.24 4.61 7.87
N ILE A 107 -4.65 3.72 7.07
CA ILE A 107 -3.79 4.07 5.93
C ILE A 107 -4.59 4.27 4.64
N THR A 108 -5.82 3.77 4.56
CA THR A 108 -6.65 3.88 3.36
C THR A 108 -6.95 5.34 3.04
N LEU A 109 -6.58 5.77 1.82
CA LEU A 109 -6.98 7.08 1.31
C LEU A 109 -8.50 7.09 1.04
N LYS A 110 -9.18 8.11 1.58
CA LYS A 110 -10.58 8.41 1.24
C LYS A 110 -10.66 8.97 -0.19
N LYS A 111 -11.48 8.34 -1.03
CA LYS A 111 -11.66 8.67 -2.46
C LYS A 111 -13.09 9.12 -2.78
N ASP A 112 -13.94 9.15 -1.77
CA ASP A 112 -15.39 9.35 -1.82
C ASP A 112 -15.81 10.66 -1.13
N LEU A 113 -14.91 11.65 -1.10
CA LEU A 113 -15.19 12.95 -0.52
C LEU A 113 -16.17 13.73 -1.40
N ASN A 114 -17.22 14.27 -0.78
CA ASN A 114 -18.10 15.23 -1.44
C ASN A 114 -17.41 16.59 -1.49
N LEU A 115 -16.85 16.93 -2.65
CA LEU A 115 -16.18 18.20 -2.87
C LEU A 115 -17.18 19.23 -3.42
N PRO A 116 -17.35 20.40 -2.79
CA PRO A 116 -18.27 21.44 -3.25
C PRO A 116 -17.67 22.24 -4.43
N ILE A 117 -17.00 21.56 -5.36
CA ILE A 117 -16.39 22.14 -6.56
C ILE A 117 -16.70 21.25 -7.77
N SER A 118 -16.92 21.87 -8.92
CA SER A 118 -17.12 21.18 -10.19
C SER A 118 -15.82 21.08 -10.99
N TRP A 119 -15.80 20.23 -12.03
CA TRP A 119 -14.62 20.08 -12.89
C TRP A 119 -14.29 21.34 -13.67
N GLU A 120 -15.31 22.11 -14.06
CA GLU A 120 -15.14 23.38 -14.78
C GLU A 120 -14.40 24.42 -13.95
N GLN A 121 -14.54 24.40 -12.63
CA GLN A 121 -13.82 25.30 -11.73
C GLN A 121 -12.34 24.93 -11.56
N CYS A 122 -11.98 23.70 -11.95
CA CYS A 122 -10.61 23.19 -11.94
C CYS A 122 -9.92 23.35 -13.30
N ASP A 123 -10.62 23.88 -14.30
CA ASP A 123 -10.06 24.08 -15.63
C ASP A 123 -9.02 25.21 -15.59
N PHE A 124 -7.89 24.98 -16.24
CA PHE A 124 -6.76 25.91 -16.26
C PHE A 124 -6.79 26.69 -17.58
N ASN A 125 -7.90 27.38 -17.83
CA ASN A 125 -8.08 28.30 -18.98
C ASN A 125 -7.84 29.76 -18.55
#